data_AF-A0AAU5U8U1-F1
#
_entry.id   AF-A0AAU5U8U1-F1
#
_cell.length_a   1.000
_cell.length_b   1.000
_cell.length_c   1.000
_cell.angle_alpha   90.00
_cell.angle_beta   90.00
_cell.angle_gamma   90.00
#
_symmetry.space_group_name_H-M   'P 1'
#
loop_
_entity.id
_entity.type
_entity.pdbx_description
1 polymer ?
#
loop_
_entity_poly.entity_id
_entity_poly.type
_entity_poly.pdbx_seq_one_letter_code
_entity_poly.pdbx_strand_id
1 'polypeptide(L)'
;MTALLTLLRTEISAAQRHGDIDSAADPERLAALLLTVVRGIEAVGKAGLDPETLRNIADTALAVLPMPEGQKRLATGRIPAREN
;
A
#
# COMPACT_ATOMS: atom_id res chain seq x y z
N MET A 1 7.24 -8.41 -17.43
CA MET A 1 7.36 -7.62 -16.17
C MET A 1 6.58 -6.31 -16.25
N THR A 2 6.71 -5.56 -17.36
CA THR A 2 6.01 -4.28 -17.59
C THR A 2 4.49 -4.34 -17.46
N ALA A 3 3.83 -5.44 -17.89
CA ALA A 3 2.38 -5.59 -17.77
C ALA A 3 1.87 -5.52 -16.31
N LEU A 4 2.59 -6.13 -15.36
CA LEU A 4 2.22 -6.08 -13.94
C LEU A 4 2.45 -4.71 -13.33
N LEU A 5 3.52 -4.02 -13.72
CA LEU A 5 3.74 -2.62 -13.31
C LEU A 5 2.60 -1.73 -13.81
N THR A 6 2.21 -1.86 -15.08
CA THR A 6 1.10 -1.09 -15.65
C THR A 6 -0.22 -1.38 -14.93
N LEU A 7 -0.50 -2.65 -14.61
CA LEU A 7 -1.68 -3.02 -13.84
C LEU A 7 -1.65 -2.37 -12.45
N LEU A 8 -0.56 -2.56 -11.70
CA LEU A 8 -0.42 -1.96 -10.36
C LEU A 8 -0.58 -0.44 -10.39
N ARG A 9 0.05 0.25 -11.34
CA ARG A 9 -0.09 1.69 -11.52
C ARG A 9 -1.55 2.09 -11.77
N THR A 10 -2.27 1.32 -12.57
CA THR A 10 -3.69 1.57 -12.89
C THR A 10 -4.55 1.46 -11.64
N GLU A 11 -4.35 0.41 -10.85
CA GLU A 11 -5.08 0.18 -9.60
C GLU A 11 -4.73 1.22 -8.52
N ILE A 12 -3.45 1.58 -8.38
CA ILE A 12 -3.02 2.66 -7.48
C ILE A 12 -3.67 3.98 -7.87
N SER A 13 -3.69 4.30 -9.16
CA SER A 13 -4.33 5.51 -9.66
C SER A 13 -5.85 5.49 -9.40
N ALA A 14 -6.48 4.33 -9.44
CA ALA A 14 -7.89 4.18 -9.08
C ALA A 14 -8.10 4.40 -7.57
N ALA A 15 -7.29 3.78 -6.72
CA ALA A 15 -7.32 3.98 -5.26
C ALA A 15 -7.10 5.45 -4.87
N GLN A 16 -6.21 6.17 -5.58
CA GLN A 16 -6.01 7.60 -5.38
C GLN A 16 -7.25 8.42 -5.71
N ARG A 17 -7.98 8.09 -6.80
CA ARG A 17 -9.24 8.75 -7.15
C ARG A 17 -10.35 8.51 -6.13
N HIS A 18 -10.36 7.33 -5.50
CA HIS A 18 -11.32 7.00 -4.43
C HIS A 18 -10.90 7.58 -3.05
N GLY A 19 -9.68 8.10 -2.94
CA GLY A 19 -9.17 8.65 -1.69
C GLY A 19 -8.69 7.58 -0.70
N ASP A 20 -8.35 6.38 -1.16
CA ASP A 20 -7.76 5.32 -0.33
C ASP A 20 -6.23 5.47 -0.20
N ILE A 21 -5.60 6.05 -1.22
CA ILE A 21 -4.17 6.36 -1.26
C ILE A 21 -4.02 7.87 -1.48
N ASP A 22 -3.01 8.46 -0.85
CA ASP A 22 -2.66 9.87 -1.06
C ASP A 22 -2.44 10.16 -2.55
N SER A 23 -3.21 11.11 -3.09
CA SER A 23 -3.13 11.55 -4.48
C SER A 23 -1.80 12.20 -4.86
N ALA A 24 -1.02 12.66 -3.88
CA ALA A 24 0.30 13.25 -4.12
C ALA A 24 1.41 12.19 -4.27
N ALA A 25 1.14 10.93 -3.92
CA ALA A 25 2.11 9.85 -4.06
C ALA A 25 2.33 9.49 -5.53
N ASP A 26 3.59 9.21 -5.90
CA ASP A 26 3.96 8.80 -7.25
C ASP A 26 3.49 7.34 -7.53
N PRO A 27 2.50 7.13 -8.41
CA PRO A 27 1.95 5.80 -8.65
C PRO A 27 2.93 4.84 -9.33
N GLU A 28 3.93 5.34 -10.07
CA GLU A 28 4.96 4.50 -10.69
C GLU A 28 5.90 3.93 -9.63
N ARG A 29 6.33 4.78 -8.68
CA ARG A 29 7.19 4.35 -7.57
C ARG A 29 6.47 3.36 -6.67
N LEU A 30 5.19 3.60 -6.37
CA LEU A 30 4.37 2.67 -5.59
C LEU A 30 4.17 1.33 -6.30
N ALA A 31 3.92 1.33 -7.62
CA ALA A 31 3.80 0.11 -8.40
C ALA A 31 5.10 -0.70 -8.38
N ALA A 32 6.25 -0.04 -8.54
CA ALA A 32 7.56 -0.68 -8.46
C ALA A 32 7.86 -1.26 -7.07
N LEU A 33 7.50 -0.54 -6.00
CA LEU A 33 7.62 -1.02 -4.63
C LEU A 33 6.76 -2.28 -4.41
N LEU A 34 5.47 -2.22 -4.73
CA LEU A 34 4.55 -3.35 -4.52
C LEU A 34 4.95 -4.57 -5.34
N LEU A 35 5.38 -4.39 -6.60
CA LEU A 35 5.88 -5.50 -7.40
C LEU A 35 7.12 -6.13 -6.76
N THR A 36 8.05 -5.32 -6.27
CA THR A 36 9.25 -5.80 -5.58
C THR A 36 8.88 -6.61 -4.34
N VAL A 37 7.96 -6.11 -3.52
CA VAL A 37 7.47 -6.80 -2.32
C VAL A 37 6.84 -8.15 -2.69
N VAL A 38 5.94 -8.20 -3.67
CA VAL A 38 5.28 -9.45 -4.10
C VAL A 38 6.32 -10.47 -4.58
N ARG A 39 7.33 -10.05 -5.35
CA ARG A 39 8.41 -10.95 -5.77
C ARG A 39 9.28 -11.42 -4.62
N GLY A 40 9.54 -10.56 -3.63
CA GLY A 40 10.22 -10.94 -2.39
C GLY A 40 9.45 -12.02 -1.63
N ILE A 41 8.14 -11.81 -1.43
CA ILE A 41 7.23 -12.77 -0.77
C ILE A 41 7.21 -14.10 -1.52
N GLU A 42 7.07 -14.09 -2.85
CA GLU A 42 7.14 -15.30 -3.68
C GLU A 42 8.47 -16.05 -3.50
N ALA A 43 9.59 -15.34 -3.45
CA ALA A 43 10.91 -15.93 -3.32
C ALA A 43 11.12 -16.58 -1.96
N VAL A 44 10.79 -15.88 -0.85
CA VAL A 44 10.96 -16.43 0.50
C VAL A 44 9.92 -17.51 0.82
N GLY A 45 8.72 -17.44 0.23
CA GLY A 45 7.73 -18.51 0.33
C GLY A 45 8.21 -19.79 -0.34
N LYS A 46 8.84 -19.69 -1.51
CA LYS A 46 9.51 -20.84 -2.17
C LYS A 46 10.69 -21.39 -1.35
N ALA A 47 11.33 -20.55 -0.53
CA ALA A 47 12.38 -20.95 0.38
C ALA A 47 11.86 -21.59 1.69
N GLY A 48 10.54 -21.72 1.85
CA GLY A 48 9.93 -22.41 3.00
C GLY A 48 9.59 -21.51 4.18
N LEU A 49 9.54 -20.19 4.00
CA LEU A 49 9.06 -19.29 5.05
C LEU A 49 7.56 -19.55 5.32
N ASP A 50 7.19 -19.53 6.59
CA ASP A 50 5.85 -19.91 7.05
C ASP A 50 4.73 -19.00 6.47
N PRO A 51 3.56 -19.54 6.07
CA PRO A 51 2.48 -18.77 5.48
C PRO A 51 1.94 -17.62 6.34
N GLU A 52 1.88 -17.76 7.66
CA GLU A 52 1.46 -16.68 8.57
C GLU A 52 2.50 -15.55 8.53
N THR A 53 3.77 -15.90 8.49
CA THR A 53 4.86 -14.92 8.33
C THR A 53 4.75 -14.19 6.99
N LEU A 54 4.48 -14.90 5.88
CA LEU A 54 4.24 -14.27 4.57
C LEU A 54 3.06 -13.30 4.61
N ARG A 55 1.98 -13.68 5.31
CA ARG A 55 0.81 -12.82 5.48
C ARG A 55 1.15 -11.55 6.26
N ASN A 56 1.86 -11.69 7.37
CA ASN A 56 2.30 -10.55 8.18
C ASN A 56 3.20 -9.59 7.40
N ILE A 57 4.06 -10.10 6.50
CA ILE A 57 4.88 -9.27 5.60
C ILE A 57 3.99 -8.48 4.64
N ALA A 58 2.99 -9.13 4.03
CA ALA A 58 2.06 -8.45 3.13
C ALA A 58 1.27 -7.36 3.85
N ASP A 59 0.71 -7.65 5.03
CA ASP A 59 -0.05 -6.70 5.82
C ASP A 59 0.85 -5.51 6.26
N THR A 60 2.10 -5.77 6.64
CA THR A 60 3.09 -4.73 6.96
C THR A 60 3.41 -3.85 5.75
N ALA A 61 3.58 -4.45 4.57
CA ALA A 61 3.86 -3.70 3.35
C ALA A 61 2.67 -2.83 2.90
N LEU A 62 1.44 -3.26 3.17
CA LEU A 62 0.25 -2.44 2.91
C LEU A 62 0.13 -1.28 3.91
N ALA A 63 0.51 -1.50 5.18
CA ALA A 63 0.46 -0.47 6.22
C ALA A 63 1.41 0.73 5.97
N VAL A 64 2.44 0.57 5.13
CA VAL A 64 3.36 1.67 4.76
C VAL A 64 2.87 2.49 3.56
N LEU A 65 1.76 2.11 2.92
CA LEU A 65 1.22 2.89 1.82
C LEU A 65 0.78 4.28 2.31
N PRO A 66 1.00 5.32 1.49
CA PRO A 66 0.66 6.68 1.89
C PRO A 66 -0.85 6.84 1.93
N MET A 67 -1.39 6.99 3.14
CA MET A 67 -2.81 7.29 3.36
C MET A 67 -3.05 8.80 3.28
N PRO A 68 -4.20 9.25 2.76
CA PRO A 68 -4.56 10.66 2.79
C PRO A 68 -4.62 11.19 4.23
N GLU A 69 -4.26 12.46 4.43
CA GLU A 69 -4.17 13.07 5.76
C GLU A 69 -5.47 12.98 6.58
N GLY A 70 -6.63 13.03 5.90
CA GLY A 70 -7.95 12.86 6.52
C GLY A 70 -8.15 11.47 7.15
N GLN A 71 -7.65 10.41 6.49
CA GLN A 71 -7.70 9.04 7.02
C GLN A 71 -6.67 8.82 8.12
N LYS A 72 -5.46 9.37 8.00
CA LYS A 72 -4.42 9.28 9.03
C LYS A 72 -4.92 9.83 10.38
N ARG A 73 -5.71 10.91 10.36
CA ARG A 73 -6.34 11.50 11.56
C ARG A 73 -7.41 10.62 12.20
N LEU A 74 -8.20 9.91 11.38
CA LEU A 74 -9.20 8.94 11.86
C LEU A 74 -8.53 7.71 12.49
N ALA A 75 -7.49 7.17 11.86
CA ALA A 75 -6.69 6.07 12.41
C ALA A 75 -5.97 6.46 13.71
N THR A 76 -5.62 7.73 13.89
CA THR A 76 -4.93 8.26 15.08
C THR A 76 -5.88 8.85 16.13
N GLY A 77 -7.21 8.77 15.95
CA GLY A 77 -8.21 9.19 16.94
C GLY A 77 -8.24 10.68 17.30
N ARG A 78 -7.69 11.58 16.46
CA ARG A 78 -7.65 13.03 16.76
C ARG A 78 -8.77 13.78 16.03
N ILE A 79 -9.98 13.73 16.59
CA ILE A 79 -11.12 14.55 16.13
C ILE A 79 -10.82 16.02 16.49
N PRO A 80 -10.82 16.97 15.55
CA PRO A 80 -10.69 18.38 15.90
C PRO A 80 -11.91 18.82 16.72
N ALA A 81 -11.67 19.45 17.88
CA ALA A 81 -12.70 20.14 18.61
C ALA A 81 -13.35 21.16 17.67
N ARG A 82 -14.67 21.07 17.50
CA ARG A 82 -15.42 22.09 16.76
C ARG A 82 -15.40 23.35 17.62
N GLU A 83 -14.59 24.32 17.23
CA GLU A 83 -14.66 25.67 17.77
C GLU A 83 -15.89 26.34 17.14
N ASN A 84 -16.74 26.89 18.01
CA ASN A 84 -18.07 27.40 17.71
C ASN A 84 -18.05 28.92 17.56
#